data_AF-F0VJD7-F1
#
_entry.id   AF-F0VJD7-F1
#
_cell.length_a   1.000
_cell.length_b   1.000
_cell.length_c   1.000
_cell.angle_alpha   90.00
_cell.angle_beta   90.00
_cell.angle_gamma   90.00
#
_symmetry.space_group_name_H-M   'P 1'
#
loop_
_entity.id
_entity.type
_entity.pdbx_description
1 polymer ?
#
loop_
_entity_poly.entity_id
_entity_poly.type
_entity_poly.pdbx_seq_one_letter_code
_entity_poly.pdbx_strand_id
1 'polypeptide(L)'
;MAASTVPISQWPSLLYAPPTSPAKPAVEALAEMQLDDLHYPRQMLLCRGAGYSFAQCNRMAQPDARVTPENPAEQLMQEEAYAAISCLAQREGGKDEQCRYYIERMYKLANKEKPPESGMLSKAATLACKLLGVQQKKNDA
;
A
#
# COMPACT_ATOMS: atom_id res chain seq x y z
N MET A 1 23.17 13.31 -2.96
CA MET A 1 24.19 12.30 -3.31
C MET A 1 24.23 12.19 -4.83
N ALA A 2 25.39 12.37 -5.46
CA ALA A 2 25.52 12.14 -6.91
C ALA A 2 25.45 10.62 -7.18
N ALA A 3 24.79 10.21 -8.25
CA ALA A 3 24.68 8.80 -8.63
C ALA A 3 25.94 8.38 -9.40
N SER A 4 26.76 7.50 -8.82
CA SER A 4 27.88 6.86 -9.51
C SER A 4 27.42 5.64 -10.29
N THR A 5 28.15 5.29 -11.36
CA THR A 5 27.90 4.08 -12.14
C THR A 5 28.05 2.83 -11.27
N VAL A 6 27.05 1.93 -11.31
CA VAL A 6 27.09 0.65 -10.60
C VAL A 6 27.73 -0.41 -11.50
N PRO A 7 28.89 -1.00 -11.13
CA PRO A 7 29.54 -2.03 -11.92
C PRO A 7 28.70 -3.32 -11.95
N ILE A 8 28.88 -4.12 -13.01
CA ILE A 8 28.10 -5.36 -13.24
C ILE A 8 28.20 -6.38 -12.09
N SER A 9 29.34 -6.42 -11.41
CA SER A 9 29.56 -7.28 -10.23
C SER A 9 28.65 -6.95 -9.04
N GLN A 10 28.08 -5.75 -9.00
CA GLN A 10 27.18 -5.28 -7.93
C GLN A 10 25.70 -5.33 -8.33
N TRP A 11 25.37 -5.78 -9.54
CA TRP A 11 23.98 -5.88 -9.98
C TRP A 11 23.12 -6.82 -9.13
N PRO A 12 23.59 -8.00 -8.69
CA PRO A 12 22.79 -8.86 -7.83
C PRO A 12 22.35 -8.16 -6.54
N SER A 13 23.25 -7.39 -5.90
CA SER A 13 22.91 -6.59 -4.74
C SER A 13 21.98 -5.42 -5.08
N LEU A 14 22.17 -4.79 -6.25
CA LEU A 14 21.33 -3.66 -6.70
C LEU A 14 19.87 -4.07 -6.90
N LEU A 15 19.61 -5.30 -7.33
CA LEU A 15 18.26 -5.83 -7.56
C LEU A 15 17.45 -5.94 -6.27
N TYR A 16 18.08 -6.34 -5.16
CA TYR A 16 17.41 -6.56 -3.86
C TYR A 16 17.69 -5.47 -2.82
N ALA A 17 18.57 -4.52 -3.13
CA ALA A 17 18.83 -3.33 -2.33
C ALA A 17 19.00 -2.10 -3.26
N PRO A 18 17.91 -1.66 -3.92
CA PRO A 18 17.96 -0.57 -4.89
C PRO A 18 18.26 0.78 -4.20
N PRO A 19 18.79 1.76 -4.95
CA PRO A 19 19.01 3.10 -4.43
C PRO A 19 17.67 3.78 -4.08
N THR A 20 17.74 4.83 -3.24
CA THR A 20 16.56 5.62 -2.90
C THR A 20 16.03 6.37 -4.12
N SER A 21 14.74 6.19 -4.40
CA SER A 21 13.94 6.96 -5.36
C SER A 21 12.71 7.56 -4.68
N PRO A 22 11.98 8.50 -5.33
CA PRO A 22 10.69 8.98 -4.85
C PRO A 22 9.60 7.89 -4.77
N ALA A 23 9.69 6.85 -5.59
CA ALA A 23 8.77 5.71 -5.60
C ALA A 23 9.56 4.43 -5.33
N LYS A 24 9.72 4.10 -4.06
CA LYS A 24 10.47 2.91 -3.62
C LYS A 24 9.56 1.68 -3.64
N PRO A 25 10.08 0.50 -4.01
CA PRO A 25 9.43 -0.75 -3.66
C PRO A 25 9.60 -1.02 -2.15
N ALA A 26 8.83 -1.97 -1.61
CA ALA A 26 9.08 -2.56 -0.30
C ALA A 26 10.29 -3.50 -0.40
N VAL A 27 11.48 -3.04 0.01
CA VAL A 27 12.75 -3.75 -0.17
C VAL A 27 12.75 -5.08 0.58
N GLU A 28 12.16 -5.08 1.76
CA GLU A 28 11.92 -6.25 2.61
C GLU A 28 10.98 -7.29 1.99
N ALA A 29 10.21 -6.94 0.96
CA ALA A 29 9.26 -7.80 0.28
C ALA A 29 9.73 -8.20 -1.15
N LEU A 30 10.91 -7.76 -1.57
CA LEU A 30 11.42 -8.04 -2.92
C LEU A 30 11.76 -9.51 -3.13
N ALA A 31 12.12 -10.24 -2.07
CA ALA A 31 12.43 -11.67 -2.16
C ALA A 31 11.16 -12.54 -2.28
N GLU A 32 10.02 -11.99 -1.85
CA GLU A 32 8.72 -12.63 -1.80
C GLU A 32 7.93 -12.45 -3.10
N MET A 33 8.40 -11.58 -4.02
CA MET A 33 7.74 -11.40 -5.31
C MET A 33 7.86 -12.68 -6.15
N GLN A 34 6.73 -13.29 -6.47
CA GLN A 34 6.67 -14.55 -7.21
C GLN A 34 5.58 -14.48 -8.28
N LEU A 35 5.89 -15.09 -9.43
CA LEU A 35 4.96 -15.37 -10.50
C LEU A 35 5.42 -16.65 -11.17
N ASP A 36 4.63 -17.72 -11.05
CA ASP A 36 5.03 -19.04 -11.53
C ASP A 36 4.56 -19.26 -12.98
N ASP A 37 5.48 -19.07 -13.94
CA ASP A 37 5.26 -19.31 -15.37
C ASP A 37 4.85 -20.76 -15.69
N LEU A 38 5.13 -21.70 -14.77
CA LEU A 38 4.85 -23.11 -14.93
C LEU A 38 3.61 -23.58 -14.18
N HIS A 39 2.84 -22.67 -13.57
CA HIS A 39 1.63 -23.02 -12.81
C HIS A 39 0.64 -23.87 -13.63
N TYR A 40 0.13 -23.32 -14.73
CA TYR A 40 -0.84 -24.03 -15.57
C TYR A 40 -0.26 -25.26 -16.29
N PRO A 41 0.95 -25.21 -16.89
CA PRO A 41 1.58 -26.41 -17.44
C PRO A 41 1.68 -27.55 -16.42
N ARG A 42 2.11 -27.25 -15.20
CA ARG A 42 2.24 -28.23 -14.11
C ARG A 42 0.87 -28.74 -13.64
N GLN A 43 -0.12 -27.86 -13.48
CA GLN A 43 -1.49 -28.26 -13.12
C GLN A 43 -2.10 -29.19 -14.18
N MET A 44 -1.92 -28.88 -15.47
CA MET A 44 -2.39 -29.72 -16.57
C MET A 44 -1.70 -31.08 -16.57
N LEU A 45 -0.37 -31.12 -16.41
CA LEU A 45 0.39 -32.37 -16.37
C LEU A 45 -0.11 -33.30 -15.24
N LEU A 46 -0.28 -32.76 -14.04
CA LEU A 46 -0.79 -33.50 -12.88
C LEU A 46 -2.23 -33.98 -13.11
N CYS A 47 -3.08 -33.11 -13.66
CA CYS A 47 -4.47 -33.44 -13.94
C CYS A 47 -4.61 -34.54 -15.00
N ARG A 48 -3.82 -34.50 -16.07
CA ARG A 48 -3.78 -35.57 -17.08
C ARG A 48 -3.18 -36.86 -16.54
N GLY A 49 -2.14 -36.76 -15.70
CA GLY A 49 -1.55 -37.92 -15.01
C GLY A 49 -2.53 -38.62 -14.05
N ALA A 50 -3.46 -37.87 -13.46
CA ALA A 50 -4.56 -38.40 -12.66
C ALA A 50 -5.71 -39.01 -13.49
N GLY A 51 -5.66 -38.94 -14.82
CA GLY A 51 -6.63 -39.58 -15.73
C GLY A 51 -7.78 -38.69 -16.20
N TYR A 52 -7.79 -37.40 -15.87
CA TYR A 52 -8.81 -36.48 -16.36
C TYR A 52 -8.61 -36.13 -17.84
N SER A 53 -9.71 -35.78 -18.52
CA SER A 53 -9.68 -35.22 -19.87
C SER A 53 -9.23 -33.75 -19.86
N PHE A 54 -8.77 -33.25 -21.01
CA PHE A 54 -8.37 -31.84 -21.17
C PHE A 54 -9.47 -30.85 -20.76
N ALA A 55 -10.72 -31.10 -21.15
CA ALA A 55 -11.86 -30.25 -20.79
C ALA A 55 -12.21 -30.28 -19.30
N GLN A 56 -11.94 -31.40 -18.61
CA GLN A 56 -12.08 -31.47 -17.16
C GLN A 56 -10.96 -30.67 -16.48
N CYS A 57 -9.71 -30.83 -16.94
CA CYS A 57 -8.58 -30.08 -16.39
C CYS A 57 -8.75 -28.57 -16.51
N ASN A 58 -9.24 -28.07 -17.66
CA ASN A 58 -9.49 -26.64 -17.83
C ASN A 58 -10.61 -26.12 -16.93
N ARG A 59 -11.64 -26.94 -16.62
CA ARG A 59 -12.71 -26.55 -15.70
C ARG A 59 -12.26 -26.53 -14.24
N MET A 60 -11.28 -27.37 -13.89
CA MET A 60 -10.69 -27.43 -12.55
C MET A 60 -9.49 -26.49 -12.39
N ALA A 61 -9.05 -25.86 -13.48
CA ALA A 61 -7.93 -24.92 -13.45
C ALA A 61 -8.29 -23.74 -12.53
N GLN A 62 -7.34 -23.37 -11.67
CA GLN A 62 -7.47 -22.25 -10.76
C GLN A 62 -6.25 -21.35 -10.98
N PRO A 63 -6.38 -20.02 -10.83
CA PRO A 63 -5.22 -19.13 -10.86
C PRO A 63 -4.25 -19.48 -9.73
N ASP A 64 -2.97 -19.12 -9.92
CA ASP A 64 -1.97 -19.35 -8.89
C ASP A 64 -2.24 -18.46 -7.68
N ALA A 65 -2.09 -19.04 -6.49
CA ALA A 65 -2.18 -18.32 -5.22
C ALA A 65 -0.80 -17.91 -4.70
N ARG A 66 0.29 -18.47 -5.25
CA ARG A 66 1.68 -18.18 -4.86
C ARG A 66 2.24 -16.96 -5.61
N VAL A 67 1.44 -15.91 -5.67
CA VAL A 67 1.80 -14.63 -6.28
C VAL A 67 2.33 -13.66 -5.23
N THR A 68 2.90 -12.54 -5.66
CA THR A 68 3.29 -11.43 -4.77
C THR A 68 2.15 -11.08 -3.81
N PRO A 69 2.40 -10.98 -2.49
CA PRO A 69 1.38 -10.64 -1.51
C PRO A 69 0.67 -9.31 -1.84
N GLU A 70 -0.63 -9.25 -1.55
CA GLU A 70 -1.44 -8.04 -1.67
C GLU A 70 -0.94 -6.94 -0.72
N ASN A 71 -1.08 -5.67 -1.13
CA ASN A 71 -0.66 -4.56 -0.29
C ASN A 71 -1.64 -4.38 0.89
N PRO A 72 -1.18 -4.46 2.16
CA PRO A 72 -2.07 -4.33 3.32
C PRO A 72 -2.76 -2.96 3.39
N ALA A 73 -2.24 -1.94 2.71
CA ALA A 73 -2.88 -0.63 2.59
C ALA A 73 -4.29 -0.71 1.98
N GLU A 74 -4.54 -1.67 1.09
CA GLU A 74 -5.84 -1.83 0.41
C GLU A 74 -6.95 -2.19 1.40
N GLN A 75 -6.60 -2.88 2.48
CA GLN A 75 -7.54 -3.25 3.54
C GLN A 75 -7.53 -2.24 4.69
N LEU A 76 -6.37 -1.69 5.05
CA LEU A 76 -6.21 -0.80 6.21
C LEU A 76 -6.62 0.66 5.94
N MET A 77 -6.53 1.12 4.70
CA MET A 77 -6.81 2.52 4.29
C MET A 77 -7.88 2.58 3.20
N GLN A 78 -8.81 1.63 3.20
CA GLN A 78 -9.82 1.46 2.16
C GLN A 78 -10.69 2.73 1.97
N GLU A 79 -11.17 3.31 3.07
CA GLU A 79 -12.03 4.49 3.04
C GLU A 79 -11.29 5.74 2.55
N GLU A 80 -10.09 6.00 3.07
CA GLU A 80 -9.24 7.09 2.60
C GLU A 80 -8.86 6.93 1.12
N ALA A 81 -8.60 5.70 0.66
CA ALA A 81 -8.31 5.41 -0.73
C ALA A 81 -9.52 5.70 -1.63
N TYR A 82 -10.73 5.28 -1.26
CA TYR A 82 -11.95 5.61 -2.02
C TYR A 82 -12.22 7.11 -2.07
N ALA A 83 -12.01 7.82 -0.96
CA ALA A 83 -12.13 9.28 -0.92
C ALA A 83 -11.10 9.95 -1.84
N ALA A 84 -9.84 9.49 -1.81
CA ALA A 84 -8.80 10.01 -2.70
C ALA A 84 -9.11 9.72 -4.18
N ILE A 85 -9.52 8.49 -4.53
CA ILE A 85 -9.89 8.10 -5.89
C ILE A 85 -11.09 8.92 -6.38
N SER A 86 -12.11 9.11 -5.56
CA SER A 86 -13.27 9.93 -5.93
C SER A 86 -12.89 11.38 -6.18
N CYS A 87 -11.99 11.94 -5.36
CA CYS A 87 -11.43 13.26 -5.61
C CYS A 87 -10.69 13.31 -6.95
N LEU A 88 -9.79 12.35 -7.21
CA LEU A 88 -9.04 12.30 -8.47
C LEU A 88 -9.97 12.18 -9.68
N ALA A 89 -11.04 11.38 -9.59
CA ALA A 89 -12.03 11.23 -10.64
C ALA A 89 -12.81 12.53 -10.92
N GLN A 90 -13.13 13.30 -9.88
CA GLN A 90 -13.89 14.56 -10.01
C GLN A 90 -13.00 15.77 -10.37
N ARG A 91 -11.72 15.72 -10.04
CA ARG A 91 -10.78 16.85 -10.09
C ARG A 91 -9.68 16.64 -11.14
N GLU A 92 -10.01 15.96 -12.24
CA GLU A 92 -9.12 15.71 -13.39
C GLU A 92 -7.73 15.16 -12.98
N GLY A 93 -7.72 14.15 -12.11
CA GLY A 93 -6.50 13.55 -11.59
C GLY A 93 -5.83 14.34 -10.46
N GLY A 94 -6.55 15.28 -9.83
CA GLY A 94 -6.03 16.05 -8.70
C GLY A 94 -5.10 17.18 -9.10
N LYS A 95 -5.27 17.70 -10.33
CA LYS A 95 -4.50 18.84 -10.85
C LYS A 95 -4.56 20.01 -9.87
N ASP A 96 -3.48 20.78 -9.79
CA ASP A 96 -3.37 21.95 -8.90
C ASP A 96 -3.61 21.63 -7.41
N GLU A 97 -3.11 20.48 -6.94
CA GLU A 97 -3.16 20.05 -5.53
C GLU A 97 -4.59 19.84 -4.97
N GLN A 98 -5.59 19.67 -5.85
CA GLN A 98 -7.00 19.58 -5.45
C GLN A 98 -7.33 18.35 -4.57
N CYS A 99 -6.50 17.31 -4.64
CA CYS A 99 -6.66 16.10 -3.82
C CYS A 99 -5.59 15.94 -2.73
N ARG A 100 -4.78 16.98 -2.50
CA ARG A 100 -3.69 16.96 -1.52
C ARG A 100 -4.15 16.55 -0.13
N TYR A 101 -5.33 16.99 0.29
CA TYR A 101 -5.89 16.66 1.60
C TYR A 101 -5.94 15.15 1.87
N TYR A 102 -6.50 14.37 0.93
CA TYR A 102 -6.63 12.92 1.09
C TYR A 102 -5.27 12.23 0.98
N ILE A 103 -4.44 12.65 0.03
CA ILE A 103 -3.09 12.10 -0.18
C ILE A 103 -2.21 12.33 1.05
N GLU A 104 -2.25 13.53 1.63
CA GLU A 104 -1.47 13.89 2.82
C GLU A 104 -1.96 13.10 4.04
N ARG A 105 -3.27 12.94 4.22
CA ARG A 105 -3.84 12.11 5.29
C ARG A 105 -3.37 10.65 5.18
N MET A 106 -3.45 10.05 3.99
CA MET A 106 -2.97 8.69 3.75
C MET A 106 -1.47 8.56 4.04
N TYR A 107 -0.67 9.53 3.59
CA TYR A 107 0.77 9.57 3.86
C TYR A 107 1.09 9.60 5.36
N LYS A 108 0.39 10.44 6.14
CA LYS A 108 0.58 10.54 7.59
C LYS A 108 0.16 9.27 8.32
N LEU A 109 -0.94 8.64 7.90
CA LEU A 109 -1.42 7.36 8.45
C LEU A 109 -0.41 6.23 8.19
N ALA A 110 0.05 6.10 6.94
CA ALA A 110 1.00 5.07 6.54
C ALA A 110 2.34 5.21 7.27
N ASN A 111 2.84 6.45 7.41
CA ASN A 111 4.14 6.72 8.00
C ASN A 111 4.11 6.92 9.52
N LYS A 112 2.93 6.81 10.16
CA LYS A 112 2.72 7.01 11.60
C LYS A 112 3.42 8.27 12.11
N GLU A 113 3.29 9.39 11.39
CA GLU A 113 3.67 10.66 11.97
C GLU A 113 2.71 10.90 13.14
N LYS A 114 3.20 10.69 14.37
CA LYS A 114 2.41 10.95 15.57
C LYS A 114 1.85 12.37 15.42
N PRO A 115 0.55 12.61 15.65
CA PRO A 115 0.06 13.97 15.75
C PRO A 115 0.97 14.70 16.75
N PRO A 116 1.39 15.95 16.47
CA PRO A 116 2.25 16.68 17.39
C PRO A 116 1.61 16.58 18.77
N GLU A 117 2.37 16.06 19.75
CA GLU A 117 1.86 15.86 21.10
C GLU A 117 1.15 17.15 21.53
N SER A 118 -0.10 17.03 21.99
CA SER A 118 -0.88 18.16 22.47
C SER A 118 -0.03 18.93 23.48
N GLY A 119 0.52 20.07 23.05
CA GLY A 119 1.42 20.87 23.88
C GLY A 119 0.70 21.30 25.15
N MET A 120 1.45 21.70 26.18
CA MET A 120 0.89 22.14 27.48
C MET A 120 -0.27 23.15 27.34
N LEU A 121 -0.26 23.99 26.29
CA LEU A 121 -1.33 24.93 25.96
C LEU A 121 -2.68 24.24 25.64
N SER A 122 -2.66 23.11 24.91
CA SER A 122 -3.86 22.33 24.62
C SER A 122 -4.45 21.74 25.91
N LYS A 123 -3.60 21.20 26.81
CA LYS A 123 -4.05 20.66 28.11
C LYS A 123 -4.61 21.76 29.01
N ALA A 124 -4.00 22.94 29.03
CA ALA A 124 -4.49 24.10 29.78
C ALA A 124 -5.84 24.60 29.25
N ALA A 125 -6.03 24.66 27.93
CA ALA A 125 -7.30 25.02 27.32
C ALA A 125 -8.41 24.00 27.62
N THR A 126 -8.10 22.70 27.61
CA THR A 126 -9.06 21.64 27.98
C THR A 126 -9.44 21.71 29.46
N LEU A 127 -8.48 22.03 30.34
CA LEU A 127 -8.70 22.12 31.79
C LEU A 127 -9.48 23.39 32.15
N ALA A 128 -9.20 24.52 31.48
CA ALA A 128 -9.99 25.75 31.60
C ALA A 128 -11.43 25.56 31.08
N CYS A 129 -11.64 24.88 29.94
CA CYS A 129 -12.99 24.58 29.45
C CYS A 129 -13.77 23.67 30.41
N LYS A 130 -13.11 22.69 31.03
CA LYS A 130 -13.72 21.82 32.06
C LYS A 130 -14.09 22.58 33.34
N LEU A 131 -13.24 23.49 33.80
CA LEU A 131 -13.49 24.30 35.00
C LEU A 131 -14.54 25.39 34.78
N LEU A 132 -14.65 25.91 33.55
CA LEU A 132 -15.62 26.95 33.18
C LEU A 132 -16.98 26.37 32.73
N GLY A 133 -17.16 25.04 32.75
CA GLY A 133 -18.43 24.40 32.39
C GLY A 133 -18.83 24.53 30.92
N VAL A 134 -17.91 24.94 30.04
CA VAL A 134 -18.18 25.09 28.61
C VAL A 134 -17.99 23.74 27.93
N GLN A 135 -19.08 23.04 27.69
CA GLN A 135 -19.10 21.83 26.86
C GLN A 135 -18.62 22.19 25.46
N GLN A 136 -17.41 21.77 25.08
CA GLN A 136 -17.03 21.74 23.67
C GLN A 136 -17.95 20.73 22.99
N LYS A 137 -18.89 21.21 22.18
CA LYS A 137 -19.58 20.38 21.20
C LYS A 137 -18.49 19.73 20.33
N LYS A 138 -18.39 18.40 20.44
CA LYS A 138 -17.74 17.56 19.42
C LYS A 138 -18.33 17.95 18.07
N ASN A 139 -17.54 18.63 17.25
CA ASN A 139 -17.70 18.54 15.81
C ASN A 139 -16.70 17.48 15.37
N ASP A 140 -17.20 16.25 15.25
CA ASP A 140 -16.51 15.22 14.47
C ASP A 140 -16.58 15.68 13.00
N ALA A 141 -15.42 16.06 12.46
CA ALA A 141 -15.17 16.27 11.03
C ALA A 141 -13.72 15.88 10.74
#